data_AF-A0A9P5UB28-F1
#
_entry.id   AF-A0A9P5UB28-F1
#
_cell.length_a   1.000
_cell.length_b   1.000
_cell.length_c   1.000
_cell.angle_alpha   90.00
_cell.angle_beta   90.00
_cell.angle_gamma   90.00
#
_symmetry.space_group_name_H-M   'P 1'
#
loop_
_entity.id
_entity.type
_entity.pdbx_description
1 polymer ?
#
loop_
_entity_poly.entity_id
_entity_poly.type
_entity_poly.pdbx_seq_one_letter_code
_entity_poly.pdbx_strand_id
1 'polypeptide(L)'
;MCRVCKFHALAFSTDNDELIGHFDFLAYNDELIGHFDFLAYTDALIGHSHFLAYTDELIGHSHFLAYTDELIGHFDFLACTDVLFAHFHPIADTDELIGHSHFLAYTDELIGHFDFLACTDVLFAHFHPIAGDTDVLFGHFHFIAYTDVLFGHFHFIAGA
;
A
#
# COMPACT_ATOMS: atom_id res chain seq x y z
N MET A 1 16.27 -21.25 -23.11
CA MET A 1 17.54 -21.28 -22.35
C MET A 1 17.48 -20.16 -21.34
N CYS A 2 17.08 -20.48 -20.10
CA CYS A 2 16.99 -19.50 -19.01
C CYS A 2 18.42 -19.08 -18.63
N ARG A 3 18.81 -17.85 -18.99
CA ARG A 3 20.08 -17.28 -18.54
C ARG A 3 19.83 -16.68 -17.16
N VAL A 4 20.08 -17.46 -16.12
CA VAL A 4 20.27 -16.92 -14.77
C VAL A 4 21.62 -16.22 -14.77
N CYS A 5 21.64 -14.99 -15.26
CA CYS A 5 22.82 -14.14 -15.19
C CYS A 5 22.70 -13.29 -13.93
N LYS A 6 23.59 -13.52 -12.96
CA LYS A 6 23.88 -12.54 -11.91
C LYS A 6 24.53 -11.33 -12.59
N PHE A 7 23.73 -10.31 -12.88
CA PHE A 7 24.20 -9.04 -13.37
C PHE A 7 24.30 -8.06 -12.19
N HIS A 8 25.49 -7.89 -11.61
CA HIS A 8 25.81 -6.61 -10.96
C HIS A 8 25.93 -5.57 -12.09
N ALA A 9 24.81 -5.04 -12.55
CA ALA A 9 24.78 -4.10 -13.66
C ALA A 9 23.85 -2.94 -13.32
N LEU A 10 24.38 -1.72 -13.44
CA LEU A 10 23.59 -0.54 -13.77
C LEU A 10 23.05 -0.79 -15.19
N ALA A 11 21.83 -1.29 -15.30
CA ALA A 11 21.13 -1.41 -16.58
C ALA A 11 20.23 -0.19 -16.77
N PHE A 12 20.60 0.68 -17.70
CA PHE A 12 19.68 1.60 -18.37
C PHE A 12 19.08 0.79 -19.52
N SER A 13 18.00 0.03 -19.26
CA SER A 13 17.25 -0.57 -20.36
C SER A 13 16.37 0.51 -20.95
N THR A 14 16.32 0.61 -22.28
CA THR A 14 15.49 1.59 -22.98
C THR A 14 14.39 0.96 -23.83
N ASP A 15 14.17 -0.36 -23.76
CA ASP A 15 13.11 -1.00 -24.54
C ASP A 15 12.63 -2.32 -23.89
N ASN A 16 11.31 -2.42 -23.64
CA ASN A 16 10.44 -3.60 -23.51
C ASN A 16 11.09 -4.95 -23.15
N ASP A 17 11.82 -5.00 -22.03
CA ASP A 17 12.45 -6.24 -21.58
C ASP A 17 11.79 -6.75 -20.30
N GLU A 18 11.38 -8.02 -20.32
CA GLU A 18 11.10 -8.78 -19.11
C GLU A 18 12.45 -9.19 -18.49
N LEU A 19 12.80 -8.62 -17.33
CA LEU A 19 14.04 -9.00 -16.63
C LEU A 19 13.75 -9.89 -15.43
N ILE A 20 14.51 -10.99 -15.34
CA ILE A 20 14.43 -11.93 -14.23
C ILE A 20 15.79 -12.00 -13.53
N GLY A 21 15.86 -11.68 -12.24
CA GLY A 21 17.09 -11.85 -11.48
C GLY A 21 17.23 -10.95 -10.26
N HIS A 22 18.50 -10.63 -9.96
CA HIS A 22 18.86 -9.72 -8.89
C HIS A 22 19.71 -8.60 -9.45
N PHE A 23 19.30 -7.36 -9.18
CA PHE A 23 19.93 -6.17 -9.74
C PHE A 23 20.01 -5.07 -8.68
N ASP A 24 21.14 -4.38 -8.65
CA ASP A 24 21.36 -3.31 -7.66
C ASP A 24 20.58 -2.03 -8.05
N PHE A 25 20.56 -1.71 -9.35
CA PHE A 25 19.93 -0.49 -9.84
C PHE A 25 19.35 -0.69 -11.24
N LEU A 26 18.08 -0.32 -11.38
CA LEU A 26 17.38 -0.28 -12.65
C LEU A 26 16.59 1.03 -12.81
N ALA A 27 16.57 1.52 -14.05
CA ALA A 27 15.73 2.63 -14.47
C ALA A 27 14.96 2.24 -15.72
N TYR A 28 13.62 2.38 -15.67
CA TYR A 28 12.67 2.13 -16.76
C TYR A 28 12.67 0.69 -17.29
N ASN A 29 11.71 -0.11 -16.85
CA ASN A 29 11.46 -1.47 -17.36
C ASN A 29 9.96 -1.71 -17.45
N ASP A 30 9.53 -2.68 -18.24
CA ASP A 30 8.12 -3.01 -18.33
C ASP A 30 7.79 -4.00 -17.20
N GLU A 31 8.32 -5.23 -17.30
CA GLU A 31 8.03 -6.30 -16.35
C GLU A 31 9.31 -6.81 -15.68
N LEU A 32 9.28 -6.88 -14.35
CA LEU A 32 10.40 -7.33 -13.54
C LEU A 32 10.00 -8.48 -12.61
N ILE A 33 10.87 -9.50 -12.54
CA ILE A 33 10.73 -10.60 -11.59
C ILE A 33 12.03 -10.79 -10.81
N GLY A 34 11.97 -10.65 -9.49
CA GLY A 34 13.10 -10.97 -8.62
C GLY A 34 13.37 -9.96 -7.51
N HIS A 35 14.64 -9.61 -7.30
CA HIS A 35 15.06 -8.76 -6.18
C HIS A 35 15.86 -7.55 -6.65
N PHE A 36 15.46 -6.36 -6.22
CA PHE A 36 16.03 -5.10 -6.67
C PHE A 36 16.39 -4.22 -5.47
N ASP A 37 17.60 -3.67 -5.43
CA ASP A 37 17.92 -2.73 -4.34
C ASP A 37 17.29 -1.37 -4.61
N PHE A 38 17.39 -0.88 -5.85
CA PHE A 38 16.78 0.37 -6.28
C PHE A 38 16.12 0.25 -7.65
N LEU A 39 14.87 0.67 -7.73
CA LEU A 39 14.11 0.72 -8.97
C LEU A 39 13.40 2.06 -9.10
N ALA A 40 13.68 2.78 -10.19
CA ALA A 40 13.09 4.09 -10.43
C ALA A 40 11.66 4.01 -10.98
N TYR A 41 11.45 3.15 -11.98
CA TYR A 41 10.18 3.00 -12.68
C TYR A 41 10.10 1.58 -13.23
N THR A 42 8.95 0.95 -13.06
CA THR A 42 8.55 -0.25 -13.81
C THR A 42 7.05 -0.26 -14.04
N ASP A 43 6.54 -0.94 -15.06
CA ASP A 43 5.08 -1.10 -15.15
C ASP A 43 4.61 -2.16 -14.12
N ALA A 44 5.28 -3.32 -14.08
CA ALA A 44 4.96 -4.38 -13.13
C ALA A 44 6.20 -4.97 -12.44
N LEU A 45 6.12 -5.18 -11.12
CA LEU A 45 7.11 -5.92 -10.34
C LEU A 45 6.48 -7.10 -9.61
N ILE A 46 7.03 -8.29 -9.85
CA ILE A 46 6.80 -9.47 -9.02
C ILE A 46 8.08 -9.78 -8.23
N GLY A 47 8.09 -9.46 -6.93
CA GLY A 47 9.22 -9.81 -6.07
C GLY A 47 9.49 -8.80 -4.97
N HIS A 48 10.77 -8.49 -4.75
CA HIS A 48 11.20 -7.62 -3.68
C HIS A 48 11.99 -6.42 -4.18
N SER A 49 11.69 -5.24 -3.64
CA SER A 49 12.53 -4.05 -3.79
C SER A 49 12.88 -3.45 -2.42
N HIS A 50 14.11 -2.95 -2.26
CA HIS A 50 14.41 -2.13 -1.07
C HIS A 50 13.86 -0.70 -1.26
N PHE A 51 14.03 -0.13 -2.45
CA PHE A 51 13.44 1.15 -2.83
C PHE A 51 12.80 1.07 -4.21
N LEU A 52 11.54 1.47 -4.30
CA LEU A 52 10.79 1.59 -5.54
C LEU A 52 10.13 2.97 -5.61
N ALA A 53 10.49 3.77 -6.61
CA ALA A 53 9.92 5.11 -6.73
C ALA A 53 8.50 5.07 -7.34
N TYR A 54 8.33 4.33 -8.43
CA TYR A 54 7.06 4.23 -9.14
C TYR A 54 6.88 2.83 -9.73
N THR A 55 5.67 2.30 -9.63
CA THR A 55 5.22 1.14 -10.39
C THR A 55 3.73 1.22 -10.66
N ASP A 56 3.21 0.66 -11.74
CA ASP A 56 1.74 0.55 -11.87
C ASP A 56 1.26 -0.60 -10.96
N GLU A 57 1.88 -1.77 -11.07
CA GLU A 57 1.52 -2.95 -10.28
C GLU A 57 2.71 -3.52 -9.47
N LEU A 58 2.51 -3.76 -8.17
CA LEU A 58 3.45 -4.52 -7.34
C LEU A 58 2.78 -5.74 -6.71
N ILE A 59 3.34 -6.92 -6.99
CA ILE A 59 3.06 -8.15 -6.26
C ILE A 59 4.31 -8.56 -5.49
N GLY A 60 4.33 -8.32 -4.18
CA GLY A 60 5.41 -8.77 -3.32
C GLY A 60 5.72 -7.82 -2.16
N HIS A 61 6.98 -7.43 -2.02
CA HIS A 61 7.42 -6.64 -0.88
C HIS A 61 8.30 -5.46 -1.28
N SER A 62 8.05 -4.29 -0.69
CA SER A 62 8.95 -3.15 -0.78
C SER A 62 9.25 -2.58 0.61
N HIS A 63 10.50 -2.21 0.91
CA HIS A 63 10.75 -1.45 2.14
C HIS A 63 10.22 -0.02 2.01
N PHE A 64 10.52 0.62 0.88
CA PHE A 64 10.02 1.95 0.56
C PHE A 64 9.38 1.95 -0.83
N LEU A 65 8.13 2.39 -0.90
CA LEU A 65 7.40 2.63 -2.15
C LEU A 65 6.85 4.04 -2.14
N ALA A 66 7.22 4.87 -3.13
CA ALA A 66 6.67 6.22 -3.21
C ALA A 66 5.25 6.19 -3.82
N TYR A 67 5.07 5.55 -4.97
CA TYR A 67 3.79 5.51 -5.65
C TYR A 67 3.53 4.17 -6.31
N THR A 68 2.28 3.70 -6.25
CA THR A 68 1.80 2.57 -7.05
C THR A 68 0.30 2.65 -7.32
N ASP A 69 -0.16 2.24 -8.49
CA ASP A 69 -1.61 2.18 -8.74
C ASP A 69 -2.21 0.99 -7.96
N GLU A 70 -1.66 -0.21 -8.14
CA GLU A 70 -2.11 -1.42 -7.45
C GLU A 70 -1.00 -2.12 -6.67
N LEU A 71 -1.29 -2.47 -5.42
CA LEU A 71 -0.35 -3.19 -4.56
C LEU A 71 -0.97 -4.40 -3.88
N ILE A 72 -0.31 -5.54 -4.06
CA ILE A 72 -0.62 -6.80 -3.37
C ILE A 72 0.62 -7.27 -2.63
N GLY A 73 0.59 -7.18 -1.30
CA GLY A 73 1.66 -7.74 -0.46
C GLY A 73 1.97 -6.94 0.79
N HIS A 74 3.24 -6.61 1.00
CA HIS A 74 3.70 -5.96 2.24
C HIS A 74 4.66 -4.82 1.95
N PHE A 75 4.65 -3.81 2.81
CA PHE A 75 5.66 -2.76 2.80
C PHE A 75 5.81 -2.12 4.18
N ASP A 76 6.95 -1.46 4.37
CA ASP A 76 7.24 -0.74 5.62
C ASP A 76 6.86 0.75 5.52
N PHE A 77 6.97 1.32 4.33
CA PHE A 77 6.54 2.70 4.05
C PHE A 77 5.99 2.82 2.62
N LEU A 78 4.78 3.37 2.51
CA LEU A 78 4.14 3.73 1.26
C LEU A 78 3.62 5.16 1.33
N ALA A 79 4.00 6.00 0.37
CA ALA A 79 3.48 7.37 0.35
C ALA A 79 2.05 7.38 -0.22
N CYS A 80 1.85 6.87 -1.43
CA CYS A 80 0.55 6.93 -2.12
C CYS A 80 0.23 5.63 -2.89
N THR A 81 -1.02 5.21 -2.88
CA THR A 81 -1.53 4.16 -3.79
C THR A 81 -3.02 4.25 -4.05
N ASP A 82 -3.47 3.89 -5.25
CA ASP A 82 -4.91 3.90 -5.55
C ASP A 82 -5.60 2.70 -4.90
N VAL A 83 -5.07 1.49 -5.11
CA VAL A 83 -5.69 0.25 -4.60
C VAL A 83 -4.67 -0.60 -3.84
N LEU A 84 -5.02 -0.93 -2.59
CA LEU A 84 -4.17 -1.72 -1.73
C LEU A 84 -4.84 -2.97 -1.16
N PHE A 85 -4.16 -4.11 -1.31
CA PHE A 85 -4.46 -5.37 -0.63
C PHE A 85 -3.26 -5.85 0.21
N ALA A 86 -3.21 -5.49 1.50
CA ALA A 86 -2.01 -5.71 2.32
C ALA A 86 -2.22 -5.75 3.84
N HIS A 87 -1.20 -6.28 4.53
CA HIS A 87 -0.91 -5.92 5.92
C HIS A 87 0.28 -4.95 5.97
N PHE A 88 0.18 -3.81 6.66
CA PHE A 88 1.23 -2.79 6.60
C PHE A 88 1.38 -1.88 7.83
N HIS A 89 2.45 -1.07 7.79
CA HIS A 89 2.76 0.06 8.66
C HIS A 89 3.13 1.27 7.79
N PRO A 90 3.05 2.50 8.34
CA PRO A 90 2.12 3.57 7.92
C PRO A 90 2.05 3.90 6.41
N ILE A 91 0.84 4.27 5.96
CA ILE A 91 0.56 4.92 4.67
C ILE A 91 0.20 6.39 4.91
N ALA A 92 0.62 7.28 3.99
CA ALA A 92 0.07 8.63 3.95
C ALA A 92 -1.33 8.64 3.32
N ASP A 93 -1.44 8.34 2.02
CA ASP A 93 -2.70 8.46 1.29
C ASP A 93 -3.02 7.20 0.45
N THR A 94 -4.29 6.77 0.41
CA THR A 94 -4.77 5.72 -0.51
C THR A 94 -6.25 5.85 -0.84
N ASP A 95 -6.70 5.50 -2.04
CA ASP A 95 -8.14 5.61 -2.38
C ASP A 95 -8.92 4.41 -1.82
N GLU A 96 -8.53 3.19 -2.15
CA GLU A 96 -9.18 1.96 -1.71
C GLU A 96 -8.21 1.03 -0.96
N LEU A 97 -8.60 0.61 0.25
CA LEU A 97 -7.80 -0.32 1.04
C LEU A 97 -8.62 -1.49 1.61
N ILE A 98 -8.13 -2.71 1.33
CA ILE A 98 -8.61 -3.95 1.93
C ILE A 98 -7.47 -4.63 2.68
N GLY A 99 -7.59 -4.73 4.01
CA GLY A 99 -6.57 -5.44 4.80
C GLY A 99 -6.48 -5.06 6.27
N HIS A 100 -5.25 -4.94 6.77
CA HIS A 100 -4.99 -4.54 8.16
C HIS A 100 -3.77 -3.64 8.28
N SER A 101 -3.88 -2.63 9.13
CA SER A 101 -2.81 -1.68 9.37
C SER A 101 -2.88 -1.08 10.76
N HIS A 102 -1.73 -0.59 11.20
CA HIS A 102 -1.63 0.07 12.49
C HIS A 102 -1.86 1.58 12.41
N PHE A 103 -1.62 2.21 11.24
CA PHE A 103 -1.73 3.64 11.06
C PHE A 103 -2.04 3.99 9.61
N LEU A 104 -3.04 4.86 9.42
CA LEU A 104 -3.46 5.37 8.13
C LEU A 104 -3.86 6.84 8.26
N ALA A 105 -3.30 7.72 7.43
CA ALA A 105 -3.60 9.15 7.52
C ALA A 105 -4.86 9.52 6.74
N TYR A 106 -4.96 9.15 5.46
CA TYR A 106 -6.14 9.45 4.64
C TYR A 106 -6.52 8.27 3.74
N THR A 107 -7.82 7.94 3.69
CA THR A 107 -8.35 6.95 2.73
C THR A 107 -9.80 7.19 2.35
N ASP A 108 -10.16 7.05 1.08
CA ASP A 108 -11.57 7.21 0.67
C ASP A 108 -12.40 5.99 1.15
N GLU A 109 -12.05 4.76 0.76
CA GLU A 109 -12.76 3.55 1.14
C GLU A 109 -11.87 2.52 1.86
N LEU A 110 -12.33 2.05 3.02
CA LEU A 110 -11.55 1.18 3.89
C LEU A 110 -12.33 -0.05 4.38
N ILE A 111 -11.78 -1.25 4.13
CA ILE A 111 -12.34 -2.53 4.56
C ILE A 111 -11.31 -3.33 5.37
N GLY A 112 -11.63 -3.69 6.62
CA GLY A 112 -10.81 -4.62 7.40
C GLY A 112 -10.69 -4.31 8.88
N HIS A 113 -9.47 -4.30 9.41
CA HIS A 113 -9.18 -4.03 10.82
C HIS A 113 -8.03 -3.04 10.93
N PHE A 114 -8.20 -1.92 11.65
CA PHE A 114 -7.08 -1.00 11.87
C PHE A 114 -7.04 -0.46 13.30
N ASP A 115 -5.85 -0.04 13.73
CA ASP A 115 -5.62 0.44 15.11
C ASP A 115 -5.73 1.97 15.23
N PHE A 116 -5.39 2.70 14.16
CA PHE A 116 -5.44 4.15 14.12
C PHE A 116 -5.75 4.66 12.70
N LEU A 117 -6.71 5.59 12.61
CA LEU A 117 -7.15 6.22 11.38
C LEU A 117 -7.41 7.71 11.61
N ALA A 118 -6.83 8.57 10.76
CA ALA A 118 -6.97 10.02 10.88
C ALA A 118 -8.06 10.64 9.99
N CYS A 119 -8.42 10.05 8.85
CA CYS A 119 -9.53 10.50 8.01
C CYS A 119 -9.98 9.38 7.07
N THR A 120 -11.29 9.19 6.90
CA THR A 120 -11.82 8.36 5.79
C THR A 120 -13.26 8.68 5.42
N ASP A 121 -13.63 8.56 4.16
CA ASP A 121 -15.01 8.80 3.72
C ASP A 121 -15.92 7.60 4.07
N VAL A 122 -15.47 6.38 3.80
CA VAL A 122 -16.26 5.16 4.00
C VAL A 122 -15.46 4.08 4.70
N LEU A 123 -15.94 3.60 5.85
CA LEU A 123 -15.29 2.55 6.63
C LEU A 123 -16.21 1.35 6.92
N PHE A 124 -15.79 0.16 6.48
CA PHE A 124 -16.38 -1.13 6.83
C PHE A 124 -15.41 -1.97 7.67
N ALA A 125 -15.55 -1.96 9.00
CA ALA A 125 -14.51 -2.56 9.84
C ALA A 125 -14.93 -2.95 11.27
N HIS A 126 -14.05 -3.69 11.93
CA HIS A 126 -14.07 -3.96 13.37
C HIS A 126 -12.89 -3.19 13.99
N PHE A 127 -13.05 -2.28 14.96
CA PHE A 127 -11.98 -1.29 15.28
C PHE A 127 -11.78 -0.91 16.75
N HIS A 128 -10.58 -0.37 17.02
CA HIS A 128 -10.17 0.37 18.22
C HIS A 128 -9.56 1.74 17.80
N PRO A 129 -9.54 2.75 18.70
CA PRO A 129 -10.04 4.12 18.50
C PRO A 129 -9.72 4.84 17.17
N ILE A 130 -10.73 5.52 16.60
CA ILE A 130 -10.58 6.53 15.53
C ILE A 130 -10.29 7.89 16.17
N ALA A 131 -9.26 8.60 15.68
CA ALA A 131 -8.92 9.96 16.12
C ALA A 131 -9.25 11.04 15.06
N GLY A 132 -9.95 10.64 13.99
CA GLY A 132 -10.24 11.41 12.79
C GLY A 132 -11.71 11.67 12.49
N ASP A 133 -11.95 12.35 11.35
CA ASP A 133 -13.26 12.59 10.77
C ASP A 133 -13.65 11.45 9.82
N THR A 134 -14.90 10.97 9.89
CA THR A 134 -15.39 9.89 9.01
C THR A 134 -16.83 10.06 8.53
N ASP A 135 -17.10 10.03 7.23
CA ASP A 135 -18.44 10.33 6.71
C ASP A 135 -19.43 9.18 6.93
N VAL A 136 -19.08 7.95 6.54
CA VAL A 136 -19.95 6.76 6.63
C VAL A 136 -19.24 5.60 7.32
N LEU A 137 -19.84 5.07 8.39
CA LEU A 137 -19.26 4.02 9.20
C LEU A 137 -20.17 2.80 9.37
N PHE A 138 -19.64 1.59 9.08
CA PHE A 138 -20.31 0.31 9.26
C PHE A 138 -19.47 -0.71 10.08
N GLY A 139 -20.01 -1.25 11.18
CA GLY A 139 -19.36 -2.36 11.91
C GLY A 139 -19.42 -2.32 13.45
N HIS A 140 -18.33 -2.70 14.12
CA HIS A 140 -18.24 -2.77 15.59
C HIS A 140 -17.05 -1.98 16.13
N PHE A 141 -17.31 -1.04 17.05
CA PHE A 141 -16.36 0.02 17.38
C PHE A 141 -16.26 0.30 18.89
N HIS A 142 -15.04 0.63 19.34
CA HIS A 142 -14.77 0.97 20.74
C HIS A 142 -14.76 2.49 21.02
N PHE A 143 -14.29 3.33 20.09
CA PHE A 143 -14.20 4.79 20.25
C PHE A 143 -14.16 5.52 18.90
N ILE A 144 -14.94 6.58 18.75
CA ILE A 144 -15.07 7.42 17.54
C ILE A 144 -15.12 8.89 17.96
N ALA A 145 -14.45 9.77 17.21
CA ALA A 145 -14.42 11.23 17.44
C ALA A 145 -15.50 11.99 16.65
N TYR A 146 -15.57 11.82 15.32
CA TYR A 146 -16.54 12.54 14.47
C TYR A 146 -17.05 11.65 13.32
N THR A 147 -18.37 11.52 13.19
CA THR A 147 -18.98 10.81 12.05
C THR A 147 -20.37 11.31 11.68
N ASP A 148 -20.67 11.36 10.38
CA ASP A 148 -21.94 11.85 9.86
C ASP A 148 -23.03 10.75 9.82
N VAL A 149 -22.68 9.55 9.35
CA VAL A 149 -23.62 8.42 9.19
C VAL A 149 -23.05 7.16 9.84
N LEU A 150 -23.74 6.67 10.88
CA LEU A 150 -23.29 5.52 11.67
C LEU A 150 -24.27 4.34 11.62
N PHE A 151 -23.77 3.15 11.27
CA PHE A 151 -24.48 1.87 11.40
C PHE A 151 -23.63 0.81 12.10
N GLY A 152 -24.00 0.40 13.32
CA GLY A 152 -23.19 -0.58 14.04
C GLY A 152 -23.48 -0.74 15.52
N HIS A 153 -22.65 -1.53 16.19
CA HIS A 153 -22.69 -1.73 17.64
C HIS A 153 -21.48 -1.07 18.30
N PHE A 154 -21.70 -0.26 19.34
CA PHE A 154 -20.68 0.61 19.93
C PHE A 154 -20.63 0.55 21.46
N HIS A 155 -19.45 0.88 22.01
CA HIS A 155 -19.21 0.92 23.46
C HIS A 155 -19.10 2.36 24.02
N PHE A 156 -18.62 3.33 23.22
CA PHE A 156 -18.52 4.74 23.62
C PHE A 156 -18.46 5.70 22.40
N ILE A 157 -19.15 6.85 22.47
CA ILE A 157 -19.14 7.92 21.46
C ILE A 157 -18.82 9.24 22.17
N ALA A 158 -17.84 10.00 21.66
CA ALA A 158 -17.55 11.36 22.14
C ALA A 158 -17.89 12.37 21.04
N GLY A 159 -18.84 13.27 21.30
CA GLY A 159 -19.24 14.31 20.35
C GLY A 159 -20.36 13.87 19.42
N ALA A 160 -21.59 14.21 19.82
CA ALA A 160 -22.76 14.29 18.95
C ALA A 160 -23.37 15.69 19.14
#